data_AF-A0A6L7X7A4-F1
#
_entry.id   AF-A0A6L7X7A4-F1
#
_cell.length_a   1.000
_cell.length_b   1.000
_cell.length_c   1.000
_cell.angle_alpha   90.00
_cell.angle_beta   90.00
_cell.angle_gamma   90.00
#
_symmetry.space_group_name_H-M   'P 1'
#
loop_
_entity.id
_entity.type
_entity.pdbx_description
1 polymer ?
#
loop_
_entity_poly.entity_id
_entity_poly.type
_entity_poly.pdbx_seq_one_letter_code
_entity_poly.pdbx_strand_id
1 'polypeptide(L)'
;MTVSVAPIPQPRKPVRYDPLSQSSDPVPVPERGPAWCPAERGLPHMVNVQPFRGLRYDPDVVGDWGAVLGPPYDIIDQAQTAALKESSPHQIAHIETAAGDDIAAAARILKDWRSSGAIVRDDAPSYYLHEHHFGDGQVRRAIFGAVELTPWGEGVMAHERTMPGPKATRTALRSVVGA
;
A
#
# COMPACT_ATOMS: atom_id res chain seq x y z
N MET A 1 -9.10 -39.98 34.23
CA MET A 1 -8.52 -38.71 33.75
C MET A 1 -8.50 -38.81 32.24
N THR A 2 -9.48 -38.21 31.57
CA THR A 2 -9.75 -38.45 30.14
C THR A 2 -9.48 -37.15 29.39
N VAL A 3 -8.51 -37.17 28.48
CA VAL A 3 -8.22 -36.07 27.56
C VAL A 3 -9.04 -36.31 26.30
N SER A 4 -9.98 -35.41 26.00
CA SER A 4 -10.71 -35.39 24.72
C SER A 4 -9.98 -34.44 23.77
N VAL A 5 -9.53 -34.96 22.63
CA VAL A 5 -8.96 -34.16 21.54
C VAL A 5 -10.09 -33.84 20.56
N ALA A 6 -10.43 -32.56 20.43
CA ALA A 6 -11.37 -32.11 19.40
C ALA A 6 -10.67 -32.08 18.01
N PRO A 7 -11.37 -32.51 16.94
CA PRO A 7 -10.77 -32.56 15.61
C PRO A 7 -10.58 -31.16 15.00
N ILE A 8 -9.51 -31.02 14.24
CA ILE A 8 -9.19 -29.81 13.46
C ILE A 8 -10.26 -29.62 12.38
N PRO A 9 -10.91 -28.45 12.26
CA PRO A 9 -11.87 -28.21 11.20
C PRO A 9 -11.17 -28.25 9.82
N GLN A 10 -11.76 -29.00 8.90
CA GLN A 10 -11.27 -29.14 7.54
C GLN A 10 -11.28 -27.77 6.81
N PRO A 11 -10.29 -27.49 5.94
CA PRO A 11 -10.29 -26.27 5.16
C PRO A 11 -11.54 -26.20 4.28
N ARG A 12 -12.24 -25.07 4.32
CA ARG A 12 -13.39 -24.83 3.43
C ARG A 12 -12.90 -24.84 1.98
N LYS A 13 -13.71 -25.42 1.09
CA LYS A 13 -13.42 -25.45 -0.36
C LYS A 13 -13.11 -24.03 -0.87
N PRO A 14 -12.13 -23.86 -1.78
CA PRO A 14 -11.84 -22.56 -2.35
C PRO A 14 -13.07 -22.05 -3.11
N VAL A 15 -13.55 -20.87 -2.72
CA VAL A 15 -14.58 -20.14 -3.46
C VAL A 15 -13.90 -19.61 -4.73
N ARG A 16 -14.38 -20.01 -5.90
CA ARG A 16 -13.96 -19.38 -7.16
C ARG A 16 -14.59 -17.98 -7.22
N TYR A 17 -13.75 -16.96 -7.29
CA TYR A 17 -14.16 -15.58 -7.50
C TYR A 17 -14.37 -15.33 -9.00
N ASP A 18 -15.59 -14.96 -9.39
CA ASP A 18 -15.93 -14.53 -10.75
C ASP A 18 -16.07 -13.00 -10.76
N PRO A 19 -15.15 -12.26 -11.42
CA PRO A 19 -15.11 -10.80 -11.37
C PRO A 19 -16.27 -10.10 -12.11
N LEU A 20 -17.17 -10.83 -12.79
CA LEU A 20 -18.28 -10.26 -13.55
C LEU A 20 -19.68 -10.58 -13.00
N SER A 21 -19.76 -11.26 -11.86
CA SER A 21 -21.03 -11.52 -11.16
C SER A 21 -21.40 -10.32 -10.27
N GLN A 22 -22.22 -9.40 -10.80
CA GLN A 22 -22.90 -8.41 -9.96
C GLN A 22 -24.08 -9.09 -9.24
N SER A 23 -23.79 -9.77 -8.12
CA SER A 23 -24.82 -10.14 -7.16
C SER A 23 -25.22 -8.89 -6.37
N SER A 24 -26.52 -8.57 -6.37
CA SER A 24 -27.13 -7.53 -5.54
C SER A 24 -27.40 -8.00 -4.10
N ASP A 25 -26.83 -9.14 -3.69
CA ASP A 25 -26.99 -9.63 -2.33
C ASP A 25 -26.06 -8.85 -1.39
N PRO A 26 -26.57 -8.34 -0.26
CA PRO A 26 -25.74 -7.69 0.72
C PRO A 26 -24.66 -8.67 1.22
N VAL A 27 -23.39 -8.25 1.15
CA VAL A 27 -22.28 -8.99 1.76
C VAL A 27 -22.61 -9.15 3.24
N PRO A 28 -22.73 -10.39 3.77
CA PRO A 28 -23.10 -10.59 5.16
C PRO A 28 -22.03 -9.96 6.05
N VAL A 29 -22.44 -8.98 6.86
CA VAL A 29 -21.62 -8.48 7.96
C VAL A 29 -21.43 -9.66 8.90
N PRO A 30 -20.20 -10.14 9.16
CA PRO A 30 -20.02 -11.25 10.08
C PRO A 30 -20.56 -10.82 11.44
N GLU A 31 -21.47 -11.62 11.99
CA GLU A 31 -21.89 -11.47 13.39
C GLU A 31 -20.64 -11.44 14.27
N ARG A 32 -20.65 -10.60 15.31
CA ARG A 32 -19.55 -10.51 16.28
C ARG A 32 -19.28 -11.91 16.83
N GLY A 33 -18.27 -12.57 16.28
CA GLY A 33 -17.73 -13.81 16.82
C GLY A 33 -17.30 -13.60 18.28
N PRO A 34 -17.13 -14.70 19.04
CA PRO A 34 -16.78 -14.60 20.45
C PRO A 34 -15.58 -13.66 20.60
N ALA A 35 -15.67 -12.76 21.59
CA ALA A 35 -14.58 -11.86 21.94
C ALA A 35 -13.30 -12.67 22.02
N TRP A 36 -12.34 -12.34 21.15
CA TRP A 36 -11.01 -12.93 21.19
C TRP A 36 -10.42 -12.63 22.57
N CYS A 37 -10.50 -13.58 23.49
CA CYS A 37 -9.92 -13.50 24.81
C CYS A 37 -8.74 -14.46 24.82
N PRO A 38 -7.50 -13.99 24.59
CA PRO A 38 -6.34 -14.84 24.69
C PRO A 38 -6.04 -15.02 26.19
N ALA A 39 -6.55 -16.09 26.77
CA ALA A 39 -6.08 -16.57 28.06
C ALA A 39 -4.66 -17.15 27.90
N GLU A 40 -3.71 -16.52 28.60
CA GLU A 40 -2.47 -17.12 29.12
C GLU A 40 -1.39 -17.64 28.16
N ARG A 41 -1.22 -17.02 26.99
CA ARG A 41 0.09 -16.96 26.34
C ARG A 41 0.59 -15.52 26.48
N GLY A 42 1.81 -15.34 26.97
CA GLY A 42 2.44 -14.03 27.18
C GLY A 42 2.12 -13.07 26.03
N LEU A 43 1.80 -11.82 26.39
CA LEU A 43 1.27 -10.79 25.48
C LEU A 43 1.85 -10.98 24.08
N PRO A 44 1.01 -11.16 23.04
CA PRO A 44 1.52 -11.29 21.68
C PRO A 44 2.48 -10.14 21.44
N HIS A 45 3.68 -10.44 20.94
CA HIS A 45 4.71 -9.43 20.64
C HIS A 45 4.02 -8.22 20.05
N MET A 46 4.01 -7.11 20.80
CA MET A 46 3.31 -5.91 20.38
C MET A 46 3.90 -5.49 19.05
N VAL A 47 3.05 -5.38 18.02
CA VAL A 47 3.51 -5.03 16.67
C VAL A 47 4.24 -3.69 16.76
N ASN A 48 5.52 -3.71 16.38
CA ASN A 48 6.35 -2.51 16.38
C ASN A 48 6.02 -1.69 15.14
N VAL A 49 5.27 -0.61 15.34
CA VAL A 49 4.91 0.36 14.32
C VAL A 49 5.62 1.67 14.66
N GLN A 50 6.38 2.21 13.70
CA GLN A 50 7.17 3.42 13.85
C GLN A 50 6.75 4.49 12.83
N PRO A 51 6.77 5.77 13.22
CA PRO A 51 6.53 6.85 12.29
C PRO A 51 7.74 7.03 11.36
N PHE A 52 7.55 7.67 10.21
CA PHE A 52 8.63 7.98 9.27
C PHE A 52 8.43 9.36 8.64
N ARG A 53 9.50 9.90 8.03
CA ARG A 53 9.42 11.15 7.27
C ARG A 53 9.02 10.83 5.84
N GLY A 54 7.75 11.03 5.53
CA GLY A 54 7.18 10.83 4.21
C GLY A 54 7.67 11.86 3.20
N LEU A 55 7.58 11.47 1.93
CA LEU A 55 7.69 12.35 0.78
C LEU A 55 6.28 12.57 0.24
N ARG A 56 5.86 13.82 0.12
CA ARG A 56 4.52 14.20 -0.34
C ARG A 56 4.60 15.34 -1.32
N TYR A 57 3.60 15.43 -2.21
CA TYR A 57 3.47 16.62 -3.03
C TYR A 57 3.16 17.85 -2.16
N ASP A 58 3.69 18.99 -2.56
CA ASP A 58 3.30 20.29 -2.02
C ASP A 58 2.12 20.84 -2.85
N PRO A 59 0.91 20.95 -2.27
CA PRO A 59 -0.27 21.44 -3.00
C PRO A 59 -0.09 22.85 -3.54
N ASP A 60 0.73 23.69 -2.91
CA ASP A 60 0.96 25.07 -3.36
C ASP A 60 1.81 25.09 -4.65
N VAL A 61 2.58 24.03 -4.90
CA VAL A 61 3.42 23.88 -6.10
C VAL A 61 2.72 23.08 -7.19
N VAL A 62 2.03 22.00 -6.83
CA VAL A 62 1.42 21.10 -7.83
C VAL A 62 -0.04 21.44 -8.18
N GLY A 63 -0.72 22.22 -7.34
CA GLY A 63 -2.12 22.56 -7.51
C GLY A 63 -3.04 21.36 -7.31
N ASP A 64 -3.63 20.87 -8.40
CA ASP A 64 -4.59 19.76 -8.35
C ASP A 64 -3.91 18.41 -8.06
N TRP A 65 -4.23 17.81 -6.91
CA TRP A 65 -3.79 16.47 -6.53
C TRP A 65 -4.19 15.40 -7.57
N GLY A 66 -5.38 15.54 -8.17
CA GLY A 66 -5.86 14.59 -9.17
C GLY A 66 -4.96 14.55 -10.41
N ALA A 67 -4.36 15.69 -10.78
CA ALA A 67 -3.50 15.80 -11.95
C ALA A 67 -2.11 15.17 -11.75
N VAL A 68 -1.66 14.99 -10.50
CA VAL A 68 -0.32 14.42 -10.20
C VAL A 68 -0.33 12.95 -9.75
N LEU A 69 -1.52 12.38 -9.56
CA LEU A 69 -1.74 10.98 -9.23
C LEU A 69 -2.19 10.19 -10.46
N GLY A 70 -1.98 8.87 -10.44
CA GLY A 70 -2.38 7.99 -11.53
C GLY A 70 -2.78 6.61 -11.01
N PRO A 71 -3.50 5.83 -11.83
CA PRO A 71 -3.68 4.41 -11.57
C PRO A 71 -2.33 3.69 -11.57
N PRO A 72 -2.24 2.46 -11.02
CA PRO A 72 -1.05 1.63 -11.14
C PRO A 72 -0.57 1.51 -12.60
N TYR A 73 0.73 1.70 -12.82
CA TYR A 73 1.34 1.69 -14.17
C TYR A 73 1.15 0.38 -14.95
N ASP A 74 0.87 -0.73 -14.27
CA ASP A 74 0.71 -2.06 -14.86
C ASP A 74 -0.70 -2.33 -15.41
N ILE A 75 -1.65 -1.41 -15.21
CA ILE A 75 -3.03 -1.52 -15.70
C ILE A 75 -3.39 -0.47 -16.77
N ILE A 76 -2.43 0.35 -17.20
CA ILE A 76 -2.62 1.38 -18.23
C ILE A 76 -1.71 1.14 -19.43
N ASP A 77 -2.19 1.53 -20.61
CA ASP A 77 -1.42 1.45 -21.85
C ASP A 77 -0.54 2.69 -22.09
N GLN A 78 0.22 2.68 -23.18
CA GLN A 78 1.15 3.75 -23.53
C GLN A 78 0.42 5.08 -23.85
N ALA A 79 -0.76 5.02 -24.46
CA ALA A 79 -1.52 6.22 -24.82
C ALA A 79 -2.10 6.88 -23.56
N GLN A 80 -2.64 6.07 -22.64
CA GLN A 80 -3.09 6.53 -21.33
C GLN A 80 -1.94 7.11 -20.50
N THR A 81 -0.78 6.46 -20.52
CA THR A 81 0.44 6.95 -19.86
C THR A 81 0.86 8.31 -20.41
N ALA A 82 0.84 8.50 -21.73
CA ALA A 82 1.16 9.78 -22.36
C ALA A 82 0.17 10.87 -21.95
N ALA A 83 -1.14 10.58 -21.99
CA ALA A 83 -2.18 11.51 -21.58
C ALA A 83 -2.06 11.91 -20.09
N LEU A 84 -1.70 10.98 -19.21
CA LEU A 84 -1.37 11.29 -17.83
C LEU A 84 -0.17 12.25 -17.76
N LYS A 85 0.94 11.93 -18.43
CA LYS A 85 2.13 12.80 -18.40
C LYS A 85 1.87 14.22 -18.93
N GLU A 86 0.92 14.38 -19.85
CA GLU A 86 0.49 15.68 -20.37
C GLU A 86 -0.36 16.49 -19.38
N SER A 87 -1.03 15.82 -18.42
CA SER A 87 -1.90 16.51 -17.44
C SER A 87 -1.11 17.36 -16.44
N SER A 88 0.14 16.99 -16.15
CA SER A 88 1.00 17.74 -15.24
C SER A 88 2.49 17.44 -15.43
N PRO A 89 3.38 18.45 -15.32
CA PRO A 89 4.83 18.22 -15.27
C PRO A 89 5.27 17.42 -14.04
N HIS A 90 4.44 17.37 -12.99
CA HIS A 90 4.69 16.63 -11.75
C HIS A 90 3.90 15.32 -11.65
N GLN A 91 3.38 14.81 -12.77
CA GLN A 91 2.61 13.57 -12.79
C GLN A 91 3.51 12.35 -12.50
N ILE A 92 3.17 11.55 -11.48
CA ILE A 92 3.94 10.39 -11.01
C ILE A 92 4.34 9.40 -12.11
N ALA A 93 3.56 9.30 -13.19
CA ALA A 93 3.90 8.49 -14.37
C ALA A 93 5.28 8.83 -14.98
N HIS A 94 5.79 10.05 -14.83
CA HIS A 94 7.16 10.43 -15.23
C HIS A 94 8.22 9.61 -14.50
N ILE A 95 8.05 9.38 -13.20
CA ILE A 95 8.97 8.57 -12.38
C ILE A 95 8.73 7.07 -12.62
N GLU A 96 7.48 6.61 -12.61
CA GLU A 96 7.17 5.18 -12.67
C GLU A 96 7.63 4.54 -13.99
N THR A 97 7.40 5.22 -15.11
CA THR A 97 7.85 4.74 -16.42
C THR A 97 9.37 4.79 -16.55
N ALA A 98 10.01 5.88 -16.10
CA ALA A 98 11.45 5.98 -16.09
C ALA A 98 12.10 4.88 -15.24
N ALA A 99 11.51 4.51 -14.10
CA ALA A 99 12.04 3.45 -13.24
C ALA A 99 12.03 2.06 -13.91
N GLY A 100 11.16 1.83 -14.91
CA GLY A 100 11.13 0.62 -15.71
C GLY A 100 12.31 0.50 -16.68
N ASP A 101 12.79 1.63 -17.21
CA ASP A 101 13.78 1.69 -18.29
C ASP A 101 15.16 2.22 -17.84
N ASP A 102 15.18 3.37 -17.16
CA ASP A 102 16.37 4.04 -16.61
C ASP A 102 16.08 4.54 -15.18
N ILE A 103 16.46 3.72 -14.21
CA ILE A 103 16.36 4.04 -12.78
C ILE A 103 17.08 5.35 -12.43
N ALA A 104 18.17 5.69 -13.12
CA ALA A 104 18.88 6.94 -12.87
C ALA A 104 18.09 8.16 -13.39
N ALA A 105 17.30 8.01 -14.46
CA ALA A 105 16.37 9.05 -14.91
C ALA A 105 15.27 9.30 -13.87
N ALA A 106 14.68 8.24 -13.34
CA ALA A 106 13.68 8.36 -12.27
C ALA A 106 14.24 9.10 -11.04
N ALA A 107 15.49 8.80 -10.66
CA ALA A 107 16.16 9.48 -9.55
C ALA A 107 16.42 10.96 -9.83
N ARG A 108 16.82 11.32 -11.06
CA ARG A 108 16.99 12.72 -11.48
C ARG A 108 15.67 13.48 -11.41
N ILE A 109 14.59 12.93 -11.95
CA ILE A 109 13.25 13.55 -11.92
C ILE A 109 12.82 13.82 -10.47
N LEU A 110 12.91 12.83 -9.59
CA LEU A 110 12.54 13.02 -8.18
C LEU A 110 13.45 14.04 -7.47
N LYS A 111 14.75 14.06 -7.78
CA LYS A 111 15.67 15.07 -7.23
C LYS A 111 15.26 16.47 -7.68
N ASP A 112 14.88 16.64 -8.94
CA ASP A 112 14.46 17.92 -9.50
C ASP A 112 13.15 18.39 -8.84
N TRP A 113 12.17 17.50 -8.69
CA TRP A 113 10.92 17.79 -7.99
C TRP A 113 11.12 18.12 -6.51
N ARG A 114 12.10 17.50 -5.85
CA ARG A 114 12.48 17.87 -4.47
C ARG A 114 13.17 19.23 -4.40
N SER A 115 13.96 19.56 -5.41
CA SER A 115 14.69 20.83 -5.47
C SER A 115 13.76 22.01 -5.82
N SER A 116 12.70 21.76 -6.60
CA SER A 116 11.66 22.76 -6.91
C SER A 116 10.59 22.92 -5.83
N GLY A 117 10.59 22.05 -4.81
CA GLY A 117 9.57 22.03 -3.77
C GLY A 117 8.28 21.29 -4.16
N ALA A 118 8.18 20.74 -5.37
CA ALA A 118 7.01 19.97 -5.79
C ALA A 118 6.81 18.71 -4.94
N ILE A 119 7.89 18.05 -4.51
CA ILE A 119 7.86 17.00 -3.49
C ILE A 119 8.67 17.44 -2.29
N VAL A 120 8.02 17.49 -1.13
CA VAL A 120 8.64 17.84 0.14
C VAL A 120 8.78 16.62 1.04
N ARG A 121 9.87 16.58 1.80
CA ARG A 121 10.04 15.61 2.89
C ARG A 121 9.57 16.26 4.18
N ASP A 122 8.74 15.57 4.93
CA ASP A 122 8.29 16.11 6.22
C ASP A 122 9.46 16.27 7.21
N ASP A 123 9.41 17.34 8.00
CA ASP A 123 10.46 17.71 8.96
C ASP A 123 10.55 16.72 10.13
N ALA A 124 9.41 16.16 10.53
CA ALA A 124 9.27 15.25 11.66
C ALA A 124 8.70 13.89 11.23
N PRO A 125 9.19 12.77 11.80
CA PRO A 125 8.56 11.47 11.62
C PRO A 125 7.09 11.51 12.04
N SER A 126 6.20 11.06 11.16
CA SER A 126 4.75 11.11 11.37
C SER A 126 4.07 9.79 10.98
N TYR A 127 2.86 9.60 11.50
CA TYR A 127 1.91 8.61 10.97
C TYR A 127 0.97 9.32 10.01
N TYR A 128 0.66 8.70 8.88
CA TYR A 128 -0.20 9.30 7.86
C TYR A 128 -1.57 8.64 7.89
N LEU A 129 -2.61 9.41 8.17
CA LEU A 129 -3.99 8.95 8.09
C LEU A 129 -4.46 8.98 6.63
N HIS A 130 -5.08 7.88 6.19
CA HIS A 130 -5.74 7.77 4.90
C HIS A 130 -7.20 7.44 5.14
N GLU A 131 -8.09 8.29 4.63
CA GLU A 131 -9.53 8.07 4.64
C GLU A 131 -10.04 7.83 3.23
N HIS A 132 -10.81 6.76 3.06
CA HIS A 132 -11.51 6.45 1.81
C HIS A 132 -13.02 6.52 2.08
N HIS A 133 -13.69 7.42 1.36
CA HIS A 133 -15.14 7.63 1.40
C HIS A 133 -15.81 6.90 0.23
N PHE A 134 -16.76 6.00 0.51
CA PHE A 134 -17.38 5.13 -0.51
C PHE A 134 -18.64 5.73 -1.17
N GLY A 135 -18.95 7.00 -0.94
CA GLY A 135 -20.12 7.68 -1.50
C GLY A 135 -21.47 7.31 -0.86
N ASP A 136 -21.55 6.18 -0.15
CA ASP A 136 -22.71 5.72 0.62
C ASP A 136 -22.66 6.13 2.11
N GLY A 137 -21.73 7.01 2.47
CA GLY A 137 -21.48 7.46 3.84
C GLY A 137 -20.51 6.58 4.63
N GLN A 138 -20.09 5.43 4.10
CA GLN A 138 -19.06 4.62 4.75
C GLN A 138 -17.67 5.25 4.57
N VAL A 139 -16.86 5.18 5.64
CA VAL A 139 -15.47 5.64 5.65
C VAL A 139 -14.57 4.51 6.12
N ARG A 140 -13.54 4.20 5.32
CA ARG A 140 -12.43 3.33 5.73
C ARG A 140 -11.25 4.19 6.11
N ARG A 141 -10.71 3.95 7.32
CA ARG A 141 -9.50 4.59 7.82
C ARG A 141 -8.34 3.61 7.80
N ALA A 142 -7.20 4.08 7.35
CA ALA A 142 -5.93 3.37 7.43
C ALA A 142 -4.85 4.32 7.93
N ILE A 143 -3.81 3.77 8.52
CA ILE A 143 -2.58 4.51 8.85
C ILE A 143 -1.43 3.95 8.04
N PHE A 144 -0.55 4.83 7.57
CA PHE A 144 0.76 4.44 7.07
C PHE A 144 1.81 4.63 8.18
N GLY A 145 2.59 3.57 8.40
CA GLY A 145 3.70 3.52 9.33
C GLY A 145 4.70 2.44 8.91
N ALA A 146 5.94 2.54 9.39
CA ALA A 146 6.94 1.50 9.19
C ALA A 146 6.67 0.37 10.19
N VAL A 147 6.60 -0.87 9.71
CA VAL A 147 6.28 -2.03 10.55
C VAL A 147 7.44 -3.02 10.51
N GLU A 148 7.81 -3.53 11.67
CA GLU A 148 8.81 -4.59 11.79
C GLU A 148 8.27 -5.91 11.24
N LEU A 149 9.06 -6.57 10.39
CA LEU A 149 8.76 -7.91 9.91
C LEU A 149 9.26 -8.95 10.91
N THR A 150 8.42 -9.93 11.23
CA THR A 150 8.75 -11.06 12.11
C THR A 150 8.87 -12.36 11.31
N PRO A 151 9.49 -13.41 11.88
CA PRO A 151 9.42 -14.75 11.31
C PRO A 151 7.99 -15.23 11.06
N TRP A 152 7.88 -16.25 10.21
CA TRP A 152 6.59 -16.82 9.83
C TRP A 152 5.84 -17.36 11.06
N GLY A 153 4.60 -16.92 11.23
CA GLY A 153 3.73 -17.33 12.34
C GLY A 153 3.87 -16.51 13.63
N GLU A 154 4.76 -15.52 13.67
CA GLU A 154 5.07 -14.76 14.90
C GLU A 154 4.48 -13.34 14.94
N GLY A 155 3.94 -12.83 13.84
CA GLY A 155 3.47 -11.44 13.77
C GLY A 155 3.27 -10.94 12.33
N VAL A 156 3.82 -9.75 12.05
CA VAL A 156 3.72 -9.14 10.71
C VAL A 156 4.72 -9.79 9.78
N MET A 157 4.22 -10.52 8.79
CA MET A 157 5.03 -11.27 7.85
C MET A 157 5.18 -10.51 6.53
N ALA A 158 6.27 -10.78 5.81
CA ALA A 158 6.40 -10.30 4.44
C ALA A 158 5.24 -10.84 3.59
N HIS A 159 4.76 -10.04 2.64
CA HIS A 159 3.72 -10.48 1.71
C HIS A 159 4.23 -11.67 0.90
N GLU A 160 3.53 -12.80 0.97
CA GLU A 160 3.88 -13.97 0.18
C GLU A 160 3.56 -13.74 -1.30
N ARG A 161 4.27 -14.45 -2.20
CA ARG A 161 3.99 -14.46 -3.65
C ARG A 161 4.14 -13.12 -4.36
N THR A 162 5.02 -12.24 -3.88
CA THR A 162 5.41 -11.04 -4.64
C THR A 162 6.16 -11.41 -5.92
N MET A 163 5.90 -10.67 -7.01
CA MET A 163 6.61 -10.84 -8.27
C MET A 163 8.09 -10.37 -8.17
N PRO A 164 9.08 -11.17 -8.61
CA PRO A 164 10.50 -10.82 -8.49
C PRO A 164 10.91 -9.52 -9.19
N GLY A 165 10.43 -9.29 -10.42
CA GLY A 165 10.76 -8.10 -11.22
C GLY A 165 10.35 -6.79 -10.53
N PRO A 166 9.05 -6.59 -10.22
CA PRO A 166 8.58 -5.38 -9.55
C PRO A 166 9.19 -5.15 -8.16
N LYS A 167 9.67 -6.19 -7.49
CA LYS A 167 10.43 -6.07 -6.23
C LYS A 167 11.85 -5.54 -6.47
N ALA A 168 12.56 -6.09 -7.47
CA ALA A 168 13.91 -5.66 -7.82
C ALA A 168 13.92 -4.19 -8.25
N THR A 169 13.01 -3.79 -9.15
CA THR A 169 12.87 -2.40 -9.61
C THR A 169 12.61 -1.44 -8.45
N ARG A 170 11.65 -1.75 -7.56
CA ARG A 170 11.35 -0.90 -6.38
C ARG A 170 12.52 -0.80 -5.40
N THR A 171 13.27 -1.89 -5.21
CA THR A 171 14.45 -1.91 -4.33
C THR A 171 15.55 -1.03 -4.91
N ALA A 172 15.82 -1.14 -6.21
CA ALA A 172 16.81 -0.34 -6.90
C ALA A 172 16.40 1.14 -6.97
N LEU A 173 15.12 1.43 -7.22
CA LEU A 173 14.60 2.80 -7.17
C LEU A 173 14.82 3.40 -5.78
N ARG A 174 14.45 2.68 -4.71
CA ARG A 174 14.65 3.14 -3.33
C ARG A 174 16.12 3.47 -3.03
N SER A 175 17.06 2.63 -3.48
CA SER A 175 18.48 2.84 -3.19
C SER A 175 19.05 4.09 -3.87
N VAL A 176 18.58 4.43 -5.08
CA VAL A 176 19.09 5.61 -5.81
C VAL A 176 18.42 6.92 -5.43
N VAL A 177 17.18 6.89 -4.94
CA VAL A 177 16.42 8.10 -4.57
C VAL A 177 16.70 8.59 -3.14
N GLY A 178 17.41 7.79 -2.33
CA GLY A 178 17.78 8.15 -0.96
C GLY A 178 16.58 8.29 -0.02
N ALA A 179 15.63 7.35 -0.13
CA ALA A 179 14.42 7.27 0.71
C ALA A 179 14.52 6.21 1.82
#